data_AF-A0A2X3JKM1-F1
#
_entry.id   AF-A0A2X3JKM1-F1
#
_cell.length_a   1.000
_cell.length_b   1.000
_cell.length_c   1.000
_cell.angle_alpha   90.00
_cell.angle_beta   90.00
_cell.angle_gamma   90.00
#
_symmetry.space_group_name_H-M   'P 1'
#
loop_
_entity.id
_entity.type
_entity.pdbx_description
1 polymer ?
#
loop_
_entity_poly.entity_id
_entity_poly.type
_entity_poly.pdbx_seq_one_letter_code
_entity_poly.pdbx_strand_id
1 'polypeptide(L)'
;MQSLNTVTDRFSLVEKIRKHTPQNNRNYVIQSVRDTFNSPETKERIALGEMYGYYGHGRRAMHYNKTKSLNLPEVSVVMVDGKPVVLENVPSNRTIDISIDDNGIVTHTQEILNTDTGHIVQGMINSGAGGWSWATSGPDSSVSLVKSFHGFDYVTVPNYISLDKKSLMLESAEERDAAIHAALIEQGFTDNAATDLVHHFSAMKNQQAMLESAHREALESELMLLEVENIQLRDKLRAQTAMMESQGENAKQCRRILREAIQEMPVFISAEQRRALCRMQSEDDARIVAAMLESLGANATYGLPVSGKKEPELSPKENKNTTPLLFVSRRG
;
A
#
# COMPACT_ATOMS: atom_id res chain seq x y z
N MET A 1 -11.67 35.17 28.94
CA MET A 1 -11.90 34.13 27.92
C MET A 1 -12.75 33.05 28.56
N GLN A 2 -13.95 32.80 28.06
CA GLN A 2 -14.70 31.60 28.46
C GLN A 2 -13.91 30.39 27.96
N SER A 3 -13.65 29.43 28.84
CA SER A 3 -13.12 28.13 28.42
C SER A 3 -14.13 27.45 27.52
N LEU A 4 -13.68 26.95 26.37
CA LEU A 4 -14.52 26.16 25.48
C LEU A 4 -14.95 24.85 26.17
N ASN A 5 -16.05 24.26 25.71
CA ASN A 5 -16.55 23.02 26.28
C ASN A 5 -15.61 21.84 25.95
N THR A 6 -15.39 20.95 26.92
CA THR A 6 -14.57 19.76 26.75
C THR A 6 -15.38 18.50 26.93
N VAL A 7 -15.17 17.52 26.06
CA VAL A 7 -15.85 16.22 26.09
C VAL A 7 -14.82 15.12 26.17
N THR A 8 -14.90 14.31 27.22
CA THR A 8 -14.07 13.11 27.40
C THR A 8 -14.89 11.87 27.02
N ASP A 9 -14.29 10.98 26.27
CA ASP A 9 -14.89 9.69 25.92
C ASP A 9 -13.83 8.57 25.90
N ARG A 10 -14.31 7.34 26.03
CA ARG A 10 -13.49 6.13 26.09
C ARG A 10 -14.02 5.05 25.18
N PHE A 11 -13.11 4.27 24.60
CA PHE A 11 -13.46 3.10 23.80
C PHE A 11 -12.41 2.00 23.93
N SER A 12 -12.82 0.76 23.71
CA SER A 12 -11.92 -0.40 23.73
C SER A 12 -11.43 -0.76 22.33
N LEU A 13 -10.14 -1.07 22.21
CA LEU A 13 -9.54 -1.66 21.01
C LEU A 13 -9.63 -3.18 20.97
N VAL A 14 -9.94 -3.80 22.11
CA VAL A 14 -9.91 -5.26 22.29
C VAL A 14 -11.33 -5.80 22.45
N GLU A 15 -12.13 -5.15 23.29
CA GLU A 15 -13.47 -5.60 23.62
C GLU A 15 -14.50 -5.11 22.60
N LYS A 16 -15.26 -6.07 22.09
CA LYS A 16 -16.32 -5.86 21.12
C LYS A 16 -17.64 -5.63 21.83
N ILE A 17 -18.15 -4.40 21.77
CA ILE A 17 -19.44 -4.05 22.39
C ILE A 17 -20.60 -4.58 21.53
N ARG A 18 -20.49 -4.47 20.19
CA ARG A 18 -21.52 -5.00 19.28
C ARG A 18 -21.32 -6.50 19.07
N LYS A 19 -22.37 -7.28 19.32
CA LYS A 19 -22.39 -8.73 19.10
C LYS A 19 -23.03 -9.14 17.76
N HIS A 20 -23.99 -8.35 17.28
CA HIS A 20 -24.84 -8.71 16.13
C HIS A 20 -24.78 -7.72 14.97
N THR A 21 -24.15 -6.56 15.16
CA THR A 21 -24.00 -5.53 14.13
C THR A 21 -22.53 -5.23 13.86
N PRO A 22 -22.19 -4.80 12.62
CA PRO A 22 -20.81 -4.47 12.29
C PRO A 22 -20.21 -3.41 13.23
N GLN A 23 -18.93 -3.59 13.55
CA GLN A 23 -18.06 -2.62 14.21
C GLN A 23 -16.66 -2.78 13.61
N ASN A 24 -15.77 -1.83 13.87
CA ASN A 24 -14.39 -1.95 13.42
C ASN A 24 -13.77 -3.26 13.94
N ASN A 25 -13.25 -4.06 13.02
CA ASN A 25 -12.66 -5.37 13.28
C ASN A 25 -11.12 -5.36 13.16
N ARG A 26 -10.51 -4.17 13.09
CA ARG A 26 -9.05 -4.02 13.06
C ARG A 26 -8.41 -4.59 14.32
N ASN A 27 -7.33 -5.34 14.13
CA ASN A 27 -6.59 -5.99 15.19
C ASN A 27 -5.39 -5.13 15.59
N TYR A 28 -5.65 -4.10 16.41
CA TYR A 28 -4.63 -3.11 16.75
C TYR A 28 -3.57 -3.67 17.70
N VAL A 29 -2.31 -3.40 17.38
CA VAL A 29 -1.20 -3.63 18.31
C VAL A 29 -1.18 -2.50 19.34
N ILE A 30 -1.60 -2.77 20.58
CA ILE A 30 -1.68 -1.79 21.68
C ILE A 30 -0.37 -1.01 21.83
N GLN A 31 0.78 -1.69 21.74
CA GLN A 31 2.08 -1.03 21.84
C GLN A 31 2.28 0.03 20.75
N SER A 32 1.88 -0.24 19.50
CA SER A 32 2.00 0.73 18.40
C SER A 32 1.13 1.97 18.63
N VAL A 33 -0.05 1.79 19.22
CA VAL A 33 -0.95 2.89 19.59
C VAL A 33 -0.33 3.72 20.72
N ARG A 34 0.15 3.04 21.77
CA ARG A 34 0.82 3.67 22.92
C ARG A 34 2.06 4.46 22.49
N ASP A 35 2.89 3.89 21.62
CA ASP A 35 4.10 4.53 21.09
C ASP A 35 3.73 5.76 20.25
N THR A 36 2.68 5.67 19.43
CA THR A 36 2.21 6.81 18.63
C THR A 36 1.70 7.93 19.52
N PHE A 37 0.85 7.64 20.51
CA PHE A 37 0.30 8.66 21.42
C PHE A 37 1.37 9.36 22.27
N ASN A 38 2.46 8.65 22.57
CA ASN A 38 3.59 9.17 23.32
C ASN A 38 4.74 9.68 22.45
N SER A 39 4.57 9.65 21.11
CA SER A 39 5.58 10.20 20.20
C SER A 39 5.74 11.72 20.42
N PRO A 40 6.98 12.25 20.30
CA PRO A 40 7.21 13.69 20.42
C PRO A 40 6.34 14.50 19.44
N GLU A 41 6.19 14.03 18.21
CA GLU A 41 5.34 14.67 17.19
C GLU A 41 3.87 14.74 17.64
N THR A 42 3.30 13.64 18.16
CA THR A 42 1.90 13.66 18.61
C THR A 42 1.72 14.59 19.81
N LYS A 43 2.63 14.56 20.78
CA LYS A 43 2.57 15.43 21.97
C LYS A 43 2.74 16.91 21.59
N GLU A 44 3.64 17.22 20.67
CA GLU A 44 3.84 18.57 20.14
C GLU A 44 2.58 19.08 19.45
N ARG A 45 2.01 18.31 18.53
CA ARG A 45 0.80 18.71 17.79
C ARG A 45 -0.43 18.88 18.69
N ILE A 46 -0.58 18.08 19.75
CA ILE A 46 -1.61 18.30 20.77
C ILE A 46 -1.34 19.61 21.53
N ALA A 47 -0.10 19.84 21.97
CA ALA A 47 0.28 21.05 22.70
C ALA A 47 0.12 22.33 21.87
N LEU A 48 0.38 22.26 20.56
CA LEU A 48 0.15 23.35 19.61
C LEU A 48 -1.32 23.48 19.17
N GLY A 49 -2.19 22.54 19.56
CA GLY A 49 -3.61 22.58 19.22
C GLY A 49 -3.93 22.24 17.77
N GLU A 50 -3.06 21.49 17.09
CA GLU A 50 -3.15 21.15 15.66
C GLU A 50 -3.89 19.83 15.37
N MET A 51 -4.34 19.13 16.41
CA MET A 51 -5.08 17.87 16.29
C MET A 51 -6.56 18.13 16.04
N TYR A 52 -6.87 18.72 14.88
CA TYR A 52 -8.22 19.08 14.49
C TYR A 52 -9.10 17.87 14.14
N GLY A 53 -10.38 18.02 14.46
CA GLY A 53 -11.49 17.14 14.13
C GLY A 53 -12.55 17.85 13.30
N TYR A 54 -13.28 17.09 12.49
CA TYR A 54 -14.34 17.62 11.63
C TYR A 54 -15.68 16.92 11.87
N TYR A 55 -16.76 17.62 11.55
CA TYR A 55 -18.09 17.03 11.44
C TYR A 55 -18.18 16.20 10.15
N GLY A 56 -18.14 14.88 10.31
CA GLY A 56 -18.03 13.91 9.23
C GLY A 56 -16.58 13.62 8.83
N HIS A 57 -16.28 12.35 8.51
CA HIS A 57 -14.92 11.93 8.09
C HIS A 57 -14.72 11.90 6.57
N GLY A 58 -15.81 11.92 5.79
CA GLY A 58 -15.76 11.66 4.35
C GLY A 58 -14.79 12.56 3.57
N ARG A 59 -14.69 13.85 3.92
CA ARG A 59 -13.73 14.77 3.28
C ARG A 59 -12.28 14.39 3.57
N ARG A 60 -11.98 14.04 4.83
CA ARG A 60 -10.65 13.59 5.25
C ARG A 60 -10.26 12.27 4.57
N ALA A 61 -11.19 11.32 4.48
CA ALA A 61 -10.97 10.06 3.76
C ALA A 61 -10.76 10.26 2.25
N MET A 62 -11.55 11.11 1.60
CA MET A 62 -11.36 11.45 0.18
C MET A 62 -10.00 12.13 -0.07
N HIS A 63 -9.58 13.02 0.84
CA HIS A 63 -8.26 13.64 0.77
C HIS A 63 -7.16 12.59 0.91
N TYR A 64 -7.24 11.74 1.94
CA TYR A 64 -6.29 10.65 2.15
C TYR A 64 -6.18 9.71 0.95
N ASN A 65 -7.29 9.34 0.32
CA ASN A 65 -7.25 8.49 -0.86
C ASN A 65 -6.44 9.10 -2.02
N LYS A 66 -6.47 10.42 -2.17
CA LYS A 66 -5.75 11.17 -3.21
C LYS A 66 -4.29 11.48 -2.86
N THR A 67 -4.03 11.86 -1.61
CA THR A 67 -2.73 12.44 -1.21
C THR A 67 -1.94 11.56 -0.25
N LYS A 68 -2.57 10.53 0.32
CA LYS A 68 -2.07 9.72 1.45
C LYS A 68 -1.77 10.54 2.71
N SER A 69 -2.36 11.74 2.83
CA SER A 69 -2.30 12.59 4.02
C SER A 69 -3.64 12.58 4.76
N LEU A 70 -3.60 12.54 6.10
CA LEU A 70 -4.77 12.72 6.96
C LEU A 70 -4.94 14.17 7.46
N ASN A 71 -3.99 15.05 7.14
CA ASN A 71 -4.08 16.48 7.40
C ASN A 71 -4.90 17.12 6.29
N LEU A 72 -6.17 17.40 6.58
CA LEU A 72 -7.09 18.04 5.64
C LEU A 72 -6.76 19.54 5.57
N PRO A 73 -6.47 20.10 4.39
CA PRO A 73 -6.23 21.53 4.25
C PRO A 73 -7.50 22.33 4.57
N GLU A 74 -7.35 23.57 5.03
CA GLU A 74 -8.44 24.49 5.34
C GLU A 74 -9.38 24.69 4.15
N VAL A 75 -8.82 24.70 2.94
CA VAL A 75 -9.56 24.86 1.69
C VAL A 75 -9.27 23.69 0.76
N SER A 76 -10.32 23.14 0.16
CA SER A 76 -10.23 22.09 -0.84
C SER A 76 -11.05 22.44 -2.08
N VAL A 77 -10.53 22.15 -3.26
CA VAL A 77 -11.25 22.34 -4.53
C VAL A 77 -11.78 20.99 -5.00
N VAL A 78 -13.09 20.90 -5.18
CA VAL A 78 -13.77 19.71 -5.68
C VAL A 78 -14.46 20.04 -6.99
N MET A 79 -14.33 19.16 -7.98
CA MET A 79 -15.05 19.32 -9.25
C MET A 79 -16.48 18.80 -9.08
N VAL A 80 -17.47 19.66 -9.23
CA VAL A 80 -18.90 19.32 -9.27
C VAL A 80 -19.41 19.69 -10.65
N ASP A 81 -19.89 18.71 -11.41
CA ASP A 81 -20.37 18.88 -12.80
C ASP A 81 -19.37 19.63 -13.70
N GLY A 82 -18.08 19.31 -13.56
CA GLY A 82 -17.00 19.92 -14.32
C GLY A 82 -16.64 21.35 -13.89
N LYS A 83 -17.26 21.88 -12.84
CA LYS A 83 -16.93 23.20 -12.27
C LYS A 83 -16.14 23.06 -10.96
N PRO A 84 -15.06 23.84 -10.77
CA PRO A 84 -14.35 23.84 -9.50
C PRO A 84 -15.19 24.55 -8.43
N VAL A 85 -15.54 23.80 -7.38
CA VAL A 85 -16.20 24.31 -6.18
C VAL A 85 -15.18 24.33 -5.06
N VAL A 86 -15.03 25.50 -4.43
CA VAL A 86 -14.16 25.70 -3.27
C VAL A 86 -14.96 25.32 -2.02
N LEU A 87 -14.41 24.41 -1.22
CA LEU A 87 -14.99 23.95 0.04
C LEU A 87 -14.06 24.32 1.19
N GLU A 88 -14.62 25.01 2.18
CA GLU A 88 -13.96 25.28 3.46
C GLU A 88 -14.16 24.09 4.41
N ASN A 89 -13.05 23.65 4.98
CA ASN A 89 -12.99 22.56 5.95
C ASN A 89 -12.86 23.17 7.34
N VAL A 90 -14.00 23.55 7.90
CA VAL A 90 -14.10 24.18 9.21
C VAL A 90 -14.04 23.11 10.32
N PRO A 91 -12.99 23.10 11.17
CA PRO A 91 -12.89 22.16 12.28
C PRO A 91 -14.02 22.35 13.31
N SER A 92 -14.52 21.24 13.85
CA SER A 92 -15.55 21.22 14.90
C SER A 92 -14.96 21.09 16.30
N ASN A 93 -13.81 20.42 16.41
CA ASN A 93 -13.17 20.11 17.67
C ASN A 93 -11.66 20.02 17.49
N ARG A 94 -10.92 20.01 18.60
CA ARG A 94 -9.51 19.60 18.63
C ARG A 94 -9.23 18.67 19.79
N THR A 95 -8.31 17.74 19.61
CA THR A 95 -7.88 16.84 20.68
C THR A 95 -6.91 17.55 21.60
N ILE A 96 -7.23 17.58 22.89
CA ILE A 96 -6.38 18.21 23.92
C ILE A 96 -5.70 17.19 24.84
N ASP A 97 -6.22 15.97 24.91
CA ASP A 97 -5.59 14.87 25.63
C ASP A 97 -5.94 13.50 25.02
N ILE A 98 -4.99 12.57 25.09
CA ILE A 98 -5.18 11.19 24.64
C ILE A 98 -4.24 10.22 25.37
N SER A 99 -4.78 9.08 25.77
CA SER A 99 -4.04 8.00 26.42
C SER A 99 -4.64 6.63 26.12
N ILE A 100 -3.87 5.59 26.38
CA ILE A 100 -4.30 4.19 26.30
C ILE A 100 -3.79 3.43 27.51
N ASP A 101 -4.64 2.62 28.13
CA ASP A 101 -4.27 1.75 29.25
C ASP A 101 -3.79 0.36 28.78
N ASP A 102 -3.37 -0.48 29.73
CA ASP A 102 -2.87 -1.82 29.45
C ASP A 102 -3.96 -2.80 29.00
N ASN A 103 -5.24 -2.46 29.22
CA ASN A 103 -6.39 -3.23 28.76
C ASN A 103 -6.81 -2.84 27.33
N GLY A 104 -6.11 -1.88 26.71
CA GLY A 104 -6.44 -1.38 25.38
C GLY A 104 -7.64 -0.43 25.36
N ILE A 105 -7.98 0.19 26.50
CA ILE A 105 -8.97 1.25 26.59
C ILE A 105 -8.28 2.57 26.26
N VAL A 106 -8.74 3.20 25.19
CA VAL A 106 -8.33 4.54 24.79
C VAL A 106 -9.22 5.55 25.49
N THR A 107 -8.62 6.53 26.14
CA THR A 107 -9.30 7.71 26.70
C THR A 107 -8.86 8.94 25.93
N HIS A 108 -9.81 9.76 25.48
CA HIS A 108 -9.50 10.98 24.76
C HIS A 108 -10.37 12.14 25.23
N THR A 109 -9.81 13.35 25.17
CA THR A 109 -10.51 14.60 25.49
C THR A 109 -10.48 15.53 24.29
N GLN A 110 -11.66 15.96 23.87
CA GLN A 110 -11.86 16.91 22.78
C GLN A 110 -12.32 18.25 23.35
N GLU A 111 -11.74 19.34 22.87
CA GLU A 111 -12.29 20.68 23.06
C GLU A 111 -13.16 21.03 21.84
N ILE A 112 -14.41 21.41 22.08
CA ILE A 112 -15.37 21.77 21.03
C ILE A 112 -15.16 23.24 20.66
N LEU A 113 -14.93 23.51 19.38
CA LEU A 113 -14.62 24.85 18.90
C LEU A 113 -15.89 25.70 18.76
N ASN A 114 -15.75 27.01 18.94
CA ASN A 114 -16.82 27.98 18.68
C ASN A 114 -16.90 28.27 17.17
N THR A 115 -17.35 27.28 16.41
CA THR A 115 -17.58 27.31 14.96
C THR A 115 -18.96 26.73 14.68
N ASP A 116 -19.53 26.98 13.51
CA ASP A 116 -20.82 26.37 13.13
C ASP A 116 -20.78 24.85 13.21
N THR A 117 -19.68 24.23 12.75
CA THR A 117 -19.48 22.77 12.83
C THR A 117 -19.28 22.30 14.28
N GLY A 118 -18.66 23.11 15.14
CA GLY A 118 -18.55 22.83 16.57
C GLY A 118 -19.90 22.87 17.29
N HIS A 119 -20.74 23.87 16.99
CA HIS A 119 -22.12 23.94 17.50
C HIS A 119 -22.98 22.78 17.02
N ILE A 120 -22.84 22.35 15.75
CA ILE A 120 -23.51 21.13 15.27
C ILE A 120 -23.06 19.92 16.09
N VAL A 121 -21.76 19.71 16.25
CA VAL A 121 -21.23 18.57 17.04
C VAL A 121 -21.70 18.63 18.48
N GLN A 122 -21.75 19.81 19.10
CA GLN A 122 -22.29 19.97 20.45
C GLN A 122 -23.76 19.54 20.54
N GLY A 123 -24.59 19.94 19.57
CA GLY A 123 -25.99 19.50 19.49
C GLY A 123 -26.13 17.99 19.28
N MET A 124 -25.26 17.39 18.47
CA MET A 124 -25.23 15.93 18.26
C MET A 124 -24.80 15.17 19.53
N ILE A 125 -23.85 15.71 20.29
CA ILE A 125 -23.43 15.15 21.58
C ILE A 125 -24.57 15.22 22.59
N ASN A 126 -25.21 16.38 22.72
CA ASN A 126 -26.31 16.61 23.68
C ASN A 126 -27.52 15.72 23.38
N SER A 127 -27.83 15.48 22.10
CA SER A 127 -28.89 14.57 21.67
C SER A 127 -28.49 13.09 21.68
N GLY A 128 -27.23 12.77 21.99
CA GLY A 128 -26.70 11.42 21.92
C GLY A 128 -26.64 10.82 20.51
N ALA A 129 -26.71 11.63 19.46
CA ALA A 129 -26.56 11.18 18.08
C ALA A 129 -25.09 11.04 17.65
N GLY A 130 -24.77 10.04 16.82
CA GLY A 130 -23.42 9.85 16.27
C GLY A 130 -22.37 9.36 17.27
N GLY A 131 -21.09 9.63 17.00
CA GLY A 131 -19.97 9.34 17.88
C GLY A 131 -18.63 9.69 17.27
N TRP A 132 -17.56 9.43 18.01
CA TRP A 132 -16.20 9.77 17.59
C TRP A 132 -15.58 8.74 16.65
N SER A 133 -14.71 9.20 15.76
CA SER A 133 -13.86 8.37 14.91
C SER A 133 -12.46 8.99 14.87
N TRP A 134 -11.45 8.25 15.30
CA TRP A 134 -10.07 8.73 15.25
C TRP A 134 -9.51 8.74 13.82
N ALA A 135 -8.61 9.68 13.54
CA ALA A 135 -7.87 9.73 12.29
C ALA A 135 -6.45 9.19 12.53
N THR A 136 -6.22 7.93 12.17
CA THR A 136 -4.91 7.26 12.29
C THR A 136 -4.45 6.71 10.96
N SER A 137 -3.13 6.75 10.71
CA SER A 137 -2.52 6.07 9.57
C SER A 137 -1.52 5.01 10.03
N GLY A 138 -1.32 4.02 9.17
CA GLY A 138 -0.31 2.99 9.34
C GLY A 138 -0.68 1.73 8.57
N PRO A 139 0.23 0.75 8.51
CA PRO A 139 -0.02 -0.53 7.86
C PRO A 139 -1.19 -1.27 8.52
N ASP A 140 -2.12 -1.74 7.69
CA ASP A 140 -3.26 -2.56 8.11
C ASP A 140 -3.22 -3.87 7.33
N SER A 141 -3.00 -4.99 8.04
CA SER A 141 -2.90 -6.33 7.45
C SER A 141 -3.54 -7.36 8.39
N SER A 142 -2.85 -8.45 8.74
CA SER A 142 -3.29 -9.36 9.81
C SER A 142 -3.32 -8.67 11.19
N VAL A 143 -2.49 -7.64 11.35
CA VAL A 143 -2.47 -6.72 12.48
C VAL A 143 -2.48 -5.30 11.95
N SER A 144 -3.08 -4.40 12.73
CA SER A 144 -3.18 -2.98 12.43
C SER A 144 -2.16 -2.23 13.29
N LEU A 145 -1.19 -1.59 12.64
CA LEU A 145 -0.18 -0.78 13.30
C LEU A 145 -0.55 0.70 13.14
N VAL A 146 -0.56 1.43 14.25
CA VAL A 146 -0.67 2.88 14.19
C VAL A 146 0.72 3.49 14.10
N LYS A 147 0.88 4.42 13.15
CA LYS A 147 2.13 5.15 12.90
C LYS A 147 1.97 6.66 13.03
N SER A 148 0.76 7.18 12.79
CA SER A 148 0.46 8.59 13.01
C SER A 148 -0.96 8.77 13.52
N PHE A 149 -1.18 9.86 14.26
CA PHE A 149 -2.46 10.28 14.81
C PHE A 149 -2.75 11.74 14.41
N HIS A 150 -4.00 12.01 14.03
CA HIS A 150 -4.41 13.29 13.43
C HIS A 150 -5.74 13.83 14.00
N GLY A 151 -6.08 13.47 15.24
CA GLY A 151 -7.28 13.92 15.91
C GLY A 151 -8.49 13.00 15.73
N PHE A 152 -9.68 13.55 16.00
CA PHE A 152 -10.95 12.81 16.03
C PHE A 152 -12.03 13.56 15.26
N ASP A 153 -12.66 12.89 14.30
CA ASP A 153 -13.86 13.37 13.62
C ASP A 153 -15.13 12.92 14.37
N TYR A 154 -16.20 13.71 14.30
CA TYR A 154 -17.51 13.33 14.82
C TYR A 154 -18.41 12.85 13.68
N VAL A 155 -18.89 11.61 13.74
CA VAL A 155 -19.52 10.92 12.61
C VAL A 155 -20.86 10.30 12.98
N THR A 156 -21.66 9.98 11.97
CA THR A 156 -22.95 9.28 12.12
C THR A 156 -22.79 7.81 12.52
N VAL A 157 -21.74 7.16 12.01
CA VAL A 157 -21.39 5.76 12.29
C VAL A 157 -19.95 5.73 12.80
N PRO A 158 -19.73 5.70 14.12
CA PRO A 158 -18.39 5.75 14.69
C PRO A 158 -17.64 4.44 14.47
N ASN A 159 -16.32 4.54 14.32
CA ASN A 159 -15.43 3.39 14.14
C ASN A 159 -15.30 2.57 15.43
N TYR A 160 -15.65 3.11 16.58
CA TYR A 160 -15.67 2.41 17.85
C TYR A 160 -16.90 2.84 18.64
N ILE A 161 -17.23 2.04 19.64
CA ILE A 161 -18.41 2.28 20.47
C ILE A 161 -17.90 2.87 21.79
N SER A 162 -18.44 4.03 22.13
CA SER A 162 -18.19 4.69 23.40
C SER A 162 -18.58 3.79 24.57
N LEU A 163 -17.72 3.73 25.58
CA LEU A 163 -17.96 3.06 26.86
C LEU A 163 -18.75 3.96 27.83
N ASP A 164 -18.70 5.28 27.64
CA ASP A 164 -19.29 6.27 28.53
C ASP A 164 -20.66 6.76 28.05
N LYS A 165 -20.93 6.63 26.76
CA LYS A 165 -22.19 7.02 26.16
C LYS A 165 -23.28 6.06 26.61
N LYS A 166 -24.18 6.57 27.45
CA LYS A 166 -25.49 5.96 27.62
C LYS A 166 -26.22 6.10 26.29
N SER A 167 -26.42 4.99 25.57
CA SER A 167 -27.34 4.99 24.44
C SER A 167 -28.67 5.53 24.93
N LEU A 168 -29.08 6.71 24.46
CA LEU A 168 -30.47 7.12 24.57
C LEU A 168 -31.26 6.02 23.86
N MET A 169 -32.01 5.24 24.64
CA MET A 169 -32.95 4.26 24.11
C MET A 169 -34.13 5.04 23.54
N LEU A 170 -33.91 5.69 22.40
CA LEU A 170 -34.99 6.30 21.62
C LEU A 170 -35.57 5.17 20.78
N GLU A 171 -36.87 4.92 20.97
CA GLU A 171 -37.56 3.74 20.47
C GLU A 171 -37.82 3.84 18.96
N SER A 172 -37.76 5.06 18.40
CA SER A 172 -37.99 5.33 16.98
C SER A 172 -36.99 6.31 16.36
N ALA A 173 -36.91 6.29 15.02
CA ALA A 173 -36.11 7.25 14.27
C ALA A 173 -36.65 8.69 14.42
N GLU A 174 -37.97 8.85 14.55
CA GLU A 174 -38.63 10.15 14.71
C GLU A 174 -38.27 10.79 16.06
N GLU A 175 -38.26 10.02 17.15
CA GLU A 175 -37.84 10.50 18.47
C GLU A 175 -36.38 10.97 18.48
N ARG A 176 -35.50 10.24 17.77
CA ARG A 176 -34.10 10.64 17.61
C ARG A 176 -33.97 11.94 16.85
N ASP A 177 -34.68 12.06 15.72
CA ASP A 177 -34.60 13.24 14.87
C ASP A 177 -35.17 14.47 15.61
N ALA A 178 -36.22 14.30 16.41
CA ALA A 178 -36.74 15.34 17.31
C ALA A 178 -35.74 15.74 18.41
N ALA A 179 -35.03 14.77 19.02
CA ALA A 179 -34.02 15.05 20.03
C ALA A 179 -32.82 15.82 19.45
N ILE A 180 -32.37 15.46 18.24
CA ILE A 180 -31.32 16.20 17.52
C ILE A 180 -31.79 17.61 17.23
N HIS A 181 -33.01 17.77 16.70
CA HIS A 181 -33.58 19.07 16.36
C HIS A 181 -33.65 20.00 17.57
N ALA A 182 -34.17 19.52 18.70
CA ALA A 182 -34.23 20.28 19.95
C ALA A 182 -32.83 20.69 20.43
N ALA A 183 -31.86 19.77 20.41
CA ALA A 183 -30.50 20.06 20.83
C ALA A 183 -29.80 21.08 19.91
N LEU A 184 -30.11 21.10 18.60
CA LEU A 184 -29.58 22.10 17.68
C LEU A 184 -30.18 23.49 17.94
N ILE A 185 -31.47 23.58 18.25
CA ILE A 185 -32.09 24.86 18.66
C ILE A 185 -31.40 25.42 19.91
N GLU A 186 -31.08 24.56 20.88
CA GLU A 186 -30.32 24.97 22.08
C GLU A 186 -28.91 25.49 21.76
N GLN A 187 -28.31 25.06 20.65
CA GLN A 187 -27.03 25.58 20.16
C GLN A 187 -27.17 26.86 19.30
N GLY A 188 -28.38 27.42 19.21
CA GLY A 188 -28.65 28.69 18.55
C GLY A 188 -29.01 28.59 17.06
N PHE A 189 -29.27 27.38 16.55
CA PHE A 189 -29.80 27.21 15.20
C PHE A 189 -31.28 27.59 15.12
N THR A 190 -31.70 28.15 13.99
CA THR A 190 -33.13 28.36 13.70
C THR A 190 -33.83 27.04 13.45
N ASP A 191 -35.16 27.02 13.58
CA ASP A 191 -35.98 25.83 13.35
C ASP A 191 -35.74 25.19 11.96
N ASN A 192 -35.68 26.02 10.91
CA ASN A 192 -35.39 25.57 9.55
C ASN A 192 -33.96 25.01 9.43
N ALA A 193 -32.96 25.69 10.00
CA ALA A 193 -31.57 25.24 9.94
C ALA A 193 -31.39 23.92 10.71
N ALA A 194 -32.03 23.76 11.86
CA ALA A 194 -32.02 22.52 12.63
C ALA A 194 -32.64 21.37 11.83
N THR A 195 -33.75 21.62 11.15
CA THR A 195 -34.40 20.65 10.25
C THR A 195 -33.49 20.20 9.11
N ASP A 196 -32.85 21.16 8.42
CA ASP A 196 -31.90 20.87 7.34
C ASP A 196 -30.70 20.05 7.83
N LEU A 197 -30.19 20.35 9.03
CA LEU A 197 -29.08 19.64 9.65
C LEU A 197 -29.44 18.20 10.04
N VAL A 198 -30.65 17.97 10.55
CA VAL A 198 -31.17 16.62 10.83
C VAL A 198 -31.24 15.80 9.54
N HIS A 199 -31.80 16.38 8.47
CA HIS A 199 -31.84 15.73 7.16
C HIS A 199 -30.44 15.45 6.61
N HIS A 200 -29.52 16.41 6.74
CA HIS A 200 -28.14 16.25 6.33
C HIS A 200 -27.43 15.11 7.10
N PHE A 201 -27.61 15.05 8.43
CA PHE A 201 -27.06 13.97 9.27
C PHE A 201 -27.56 12.60 8.83
N SER A 202 -28.86 12.47 8.56
CA SER A 202 -29.46 11.25 8.02
C SER A 202 -28.94 10.90 6.62
N ALA A 203 -28.75 11.89 5.75
CA ALA A 203 -28.18 11.70 4.40
C ALA A 203 -26.71 11.25 4.44
N MET A 204 -25.90 11.82 5.34
CA MET A 204 -24.49 11.43 5.51
C MET A 204 -24.35 9.95 5.87
N LYS A 205 -25.24 9.42 6.71
CA LYS A 205 -25.25 7.99 7.05
C LYS A 205 -25.42 7.11 5.79
N ASN A 206 -26.33 7.49 4.89
CA ASN A 206 -26.57 6.76 3.64
C ASN A 206 -25.38 6.88 2.67
N GLN A 207 -24.81 8.08 2.55
CA GLN A 207 -23.62 8.32 1.71
C GLN A 207 -22.40 7.52 2.21
N GLN A 208 -22.20 7.42 3.53
CA GLN A 208 -21.11 6.63 4.10
C GLN A 208 -21.23 5.15 3.71
N ALA A 209 -22.43 4.56 3.79
CA ALA A 209 -22.66 3.19 3.37
C ALA A 209 -22.36 2.95 1.89
N MET A 210 -22.72 3.91 1.02
CA MET A 210 -22.42 3.87 -0.41
C MET A 210 -20.91 3.95 -0.69
N LEU A 211 -20.20 4.86 -0.01
CA LEU A 211 -18.74 5.02 -0.16
C LEU A 211 -17.98 3.77 0.29
N GLU A 212 -18.40 3.15 1.40
CA GLU A 212 -17.80 1.89 1.88
C GLU A 212 -18.02 0.73 0.89
N SER A 213 -19.21 0.64 0.28
CA SER A 213 -19.48 -0.36 -0.77
C SER A 213 -18.57 -0.16 -1.99
N ALA A 214 -18.53 1.06 -2.52
CA ALA A 214 -17.71 1.38 -3.68
C ALA A 214 -16.21 1.17 -3.42
N HIS A 215 -15.73 1.46 -2.21
CA HIS A 215 -14.34 1.21 -1.83
C HIS A 215 -14.02 -0.28 -1.77
N ARG A 216 -14.93 -1.11 -1.24
CA ARG A 216 -14.77 -2.56 -1.21
C ARG A 216 -14.69 -3.14 -2.62
N GLU A 217 -15.59 -2.72 -3.52
CA GLU A 217 -15.58 -3.14 -4.92
C GLU A 217 -14.27 -2.76 -5.64
N ALA A 218 -13.73 -1.56 -5.38
CA ALA A 218 -12.46 -1.12 -5.94
C ALA A 218 -11.27 -1.98 -5.44
N LEU A 219 -11.24 -2.30 -4.15
CA LEU A 219 -10.22 -3.18 -3.55
C LEU A 219 -10.28 -4.60 -4.11
N GLU A 220 -11.49 -5.15 -4.29
CA GLU A 220 -11.69 -6.47 -4.90
C GLU A 220 -11.19 -6.50 -6.35
N SER A 221 -11.46 -5.44 -7.11
CA SER A 221 -10.96 -5.28 -8.48
C SER A 221 -9.42 -5.19 -8.53
N GLU A 222 -8.80 -4.41 -7.64
CA GLU A 222 -7.34 -4.30 -7.52
C GLU A 222 -6.70 -5.63 -7.14
N LEU A 223 -7.30 -6.37 -6.20
CA LEU A 223 -6.86 -7.72 -5.81
C LEU A 223 -6.89 -8.67 -7.02
N MET A 224 -7.97 -8.67 -7.79
CA MET A 224 -8.10 -9.51 -8.98
C MET A 224 -7.00 -9.20 -10.02
N LEU A 225 -6.68 -7.92 -10.23
CA LEU A 225 -5.59 -7.52 -11.13
C LEU A 225 -4.22 -8.02 -10.64
N LEU A 226 -3.95 -7.86 -9.34
CA LEU A 226 -2.70 -8.34 -8.74
C LEU A 226 -2.58 -9.86 -8.80
N GLU A 227 -3.68 -10.59 -8.62
CA GLU A 227 -3.70 -12.05 -8.77
C GLU A 227 -3.37 -12.48 -10.21
N VAL A 228 -3.95 -11.81 -11.21
CA VAL A 228 -3.64 -12.06 -12.63
C VAL A 228 -2.15 -11.79 -12.91
N GLU A 229 -1.60 -10.69 -12.41
CA GLU A 229 -0.18 -10.38 -12.56
C GLU A 229 0.71 -11.43 -11.88
N ASN A 230 0.33 -11.88 -10.68
CA ASN A 230 1.07 -12.91 -9.94
C ASN A 230 1.10 -14.25 -10.69
N ILE A 231 -0.03 -14.64 -11.29
CA ILE A 231 -0.13 -15.84 -12.14
C ILE A 231 0.81 -15.71 -13.34
N GLN A 232 0.78 -14.57 -14.04
CA GLN A 232 1.66 -14.33 -15.19
C GLN A 232 3.14 -14.38 -14.81
N LEU A 233 3.52 -13.82 -13.65
CA LEU A 233 4.90 -13.87 -13.17
C LEU A 233 5.33 -15.31 -12.81
N ARG A 234 4.43 -16.09 -12.17
CA ARG A 234 4.68 -17.50 -11.88
C ARG A 234 4.87 -18.32 -13.14
N ASP A 235 4.07 -18.08 -14.18
CA ASP A 235 4.19 -18.80 -15.45
C ASP A 235 5.48 -18.44 -16.20
N LYS A 236 5.88 -17.16 -16.19
CA LYS A 236 7.20 -16.74 -16.71
C LYS A 236 8.35 -17.43 -15.97
N LEU A 237 8.28 -17.49 -14.64
CA LEU A 237 9.30 -18.14 -13.83
C LEU A 237 9.39 -19.65 -14.12
N ARG A 238 8.23 -20.32 -14.27
CA ARG A 238 8.17 -21.73 -14.67
C ARG A 238 8.79 -21.96 -16.05
N ALA A 239 8.44 -21.14 -17.04
CA ALA A 239 8.99 -21.23 -18.39
C ALA A 239 10.51 -21.04 -18.39
N GLN A 240 11.01 -20.04 -17.64
CA GLN A 240 12.46 -19.80 -17.52
C GLN A 240 13.18 -20.96 -16.83
N THR A 241 12.59 -21.54 -15.79
CA THR A 241 13.16 -22.70 -15.09
C THR A 241 13.24 -23.91 -16.03
N ALA A 242 12.18 -24.20 -16.78
CA ALA A 242 12.16 -25.28 -17.76
C ALA A 242 13.20 -25.08 -18.89
N MET A 243 13.40 -23.83 -19.34
CA MET A 243 14.45 -23.51 -20.31
C MET A 243 15.85 -23.76 -19.75
N MET A 244 16.12 -23.35 -18.50
CA MET A 244 17.41 -23.60 -17.84
C MET A 244 17.68 -25.09 -17.63
N GLU A 245 16.67 -25.87 -17.24
CA GLU A 245 16.79 -27.33 -17.10
C GLU A 245 17.11 -27.99 -18.44
N SER A 246 16.37 -27.64 -19.50
CA SER A 246 16.63 -28.14 -20.86
C SER A 246 18.05 -27.80 -21.36
N GLN A 247 18.52 -26.57 -21.11
CA GLN A 247 19.91 -26.19 -21.43
C GLN A 247 20.93 -27.02 -20.63
N GLY A 248 20.66 -27.27 -19.36
CA GLY A 248 21.48 -28.12 -18.50
C GLY A 248 21.56 -29.58 -18.99
N GLU A 249 20.43 -30.14 -19.41
CA GLU A 249 20.34 -31.49 -20.00
C GLU A 249 21.07 -31.57 -21.34
N ASN A 250 20.85 -30.60 -22.24
CA ASN A 250 21.56 -30.52 -23.52
C ASN A 250 23.07 -30.42 -23.30
N ALA A 251 23.52 -29.61 -22.35
CA ALA A 251 24.94 -29.51 -22.01
C ALA A 251 25.49 -30.84 -21.45
N LYS A 252 24.75 -31.57 -20.62
CA LYS A 252 25.15 -32.91 -20.15
C LYS A 252 25.25 -33.90 -21.31
N GLN A 253 24.28 -33.87 -22.22
CA GLN A 253 24.22 -34.75 -23.38
C GLN A 253 25.39 -34.49 -24.35
N CYS A 254 25.68 -33.23 -24.66
CA CYS A 254 26.86 -32.85 -25.47
C CYS A 254 28.16 -33.34 -24.82
N ARG A 255 28.33 -33.17 -23.50
CA ARG A 255 29.52 -33.67 -22.79
C ARG A 255 29.67 -35.19 -22.85
N ARG A 256 28.55 -35.92 -22.83
CA ARG A 256 28.55 -37.39 -22.96
C ARG A 256 28.98 -37.82 -24.36
N ILE A 257 28.35 -37.26 -25.40
CA ILE A 257 28.70 -37.55 -26.81
C ILE A 257 30.18 -37.24 -27.07
N LEU A 258 30.65 -36.08 -26.60
CA LEU A 258 32.05 -35.68 -26.78
C LEU A 258 33.01 -36.64 -26.06
N ARG A 259 32.65 -37.10 -24.86
CA ARG A 259 33.46 -38.09 -24.12
C ARG A 259 33.56 -39.42 -24.88
N GLU A 260 32.45 -39.92 -25.40
CA GLU A 260 32.39 -41.15 -26.19
C GLU A 260 33.28 -41.01 -27.44
N ALA A 261 33.17 -39.88 -28.17
CA ALA A 261 33.99 -39.62 -29.35
C ALA A 261 35.50 -39.59 -29.05
N ILE A 262 35.93 -38.96 -27.94
CA ILE A 262 37.35 -38.93 -27.55
C ILE A 262 37.88 -40.32 -27.14
N GLN A 263 37.02 -41.22 -26.64
CA GLN A 263 37.45 -42.58 -26.28
C GLN A 263 37.77 -43.43 -27.51
N GLU A 264 37.06 -43.22 -28.61
CA GLU A 264 37.26 -43.93 -29.88
C GLU A 264 38.39 -43.33 -30.75
N MET A 265 38.97 -42.20 -30.35
CA MET A 265 40.05 -41.57 -31.13
C MET A 265 41.38 -42.35 -31.00
N PRO A 266 42.07 -42.65 -32.12
CA PRO A 266 43.33 -43.37 -32.13
C PRO A 266 44.54 -42.46 -31.82
N VAL A 267 44.39 -41.53 -30.87
CA VAL A 267 45.45 -40.60 -30.44
C VAL A 267 45.58 -40.59 -28.92
N PHE A 268 46.82 -40.54 -28.44
CA PHE A 268 47.09 -40.51 -27.01
C PHE A 268 46.81 -39.10 -26.46
N ILE A 269 45.74 -38.97 -25.68
CA ILE A 269 45.31 -37.72 -25.03
C ILE A 269 45.44 -37.89 -23.52
N SER A 270 46.10 -36.94 -22.84
CA SER A 270 46.26 -36.98 -21.38
C SER A 270 44.92 -36.86 -20.64
N ALA A 271 44.88 -37.31 -19.38
CA ALA A 271 43.68 -37.22 -18.55
C ALA A 271 43.23 -35.77 -18.30
N GLU A 272 44.18 -34.82 -18.25
CA GLU A 272 43.92 -33.40 -18.08
C GLU A 272 43.31 -32.77 -19.34
N GLN A 273 43.91 -33.01 -20.51
CA GLN A 273 43.38 -32.56 -21.80
C GLN A 273 41.99 -33.14 -22.09
N ARG A 274 41.77 -34.43 -21.76
CA ARG A 274 40.46 -35.07 -21.91
C ARG A 274 39.39 -34.40 -21.04
N ARG A 275 39.73 -34.07 -19.79
CA ARG A 275 38.81 -33.38 -18.87
C ARG A 275 38.53 -31.96 -19.35
N ALA A 276 39.55 -31.23 -19.78
CA ALA A 276 39.40 -29.88 -20.33
C ALA A 276 38.50 -29.88 -21.59
N LEU A 277 38.72 -30.81 -22.53
CA LEU A 277 37.92 -30.96 -23.76
C LEU A 277 36.45 -31.30 -23.44
N CYS A 278 36.20 -32.23 -22.50
CA CYS A 278 34.85 -32.60 -22.12
C CYS A 278 34.13 -31.56 -21.26
N ARG A 279 34.85 -30.73 -20.50
CA ARG A 279 34.24 -29.77 -19.56
C ARG A 279 34.02 -28.43 -20.23
N MET A 280 35.07 -27.84 -20.81
CA MET A 280 35.09 -26.53 -21.46
C MET A 280 34.29 -25.46 -20.69
N GLN A 281 34.53 -25.34 -19.38
CA GLN A 281 33.78 -24.42 -18.50
C GLN A 281 34.60 -23.23 -18.03
N SER A 282 35.91 -23.30 -18.16
CA SER A 282 36.84 -22.25 -17.72
C SER A 282 37.75 -21.81 -18.86
N GLU A 283 38.27 -20.59 -18.76
CA GLU A 283 39.29 -20.10 -19.70
C GLU A 283 40.56 -20.97 -19.67
N ASP A 284 40.85 -21.62 -18.55
CA ASP A 284 41.94 -22.58 -18.41
C ASP A 284 41.70 -23.84 -19.24
N ASP A 285 40.47 -24.38 -19.22
CA ASP A 285 40.10 -25.51 -20.07
C ASP A 285 40.31 -25.15 -21.55
N ALA A 286 39.90 -23.94 -21.96
CA ALA A 286 40.07 -23.46 -23.33
C ALA A 286 41.56 -23.36 -23.74
N ARG A 287 42.42 -22.87 -22.83
CA ARG A 287 43.87 -22.80 -23.05
C ARG A 287 44.51 -24.18 -23.20
N ILE A 288 44.12 -25.14 -22.36
CA ILE A 288 44.62 -26.53 -22.43
C ILE A 288 44.23 -27.18 -23.76
N VAL A 289 43.00 -26.95 -24.23
CA VAL A 289 42.52 -27.48 -25.52
C VAL A 289 43.21 -26.82 -26.71
N ALA A 290 43.41 -25.51 -26.68
CA ALA A 290 44.15 -24.80 -27.73
C ALA A 290 45.59 -25.33 -27.86
N ALA A 291 46.31 -25.47 -26.75
CA ALA A 291 47.66 -26.02 -26.73
C ALA A 291 47.71 -27.47 -27.25
N MET A 292 46.69 -28.30 -26.94
CA MET A 292 46.57 -29.64 -27.50
C MET A 292 46.42 -29.61 -29.03
N LEU A 293 45.53 -28.79 -29.58
CA LEU A 293 45.30 -28.69 -31.02
C LEU A 293 46.53 -28.14 -31.76
N GLU A 294 47.21 -27.14 -31.19
CA GLU A 294 48.46 -26.60 -31.72
C GLU A 294 49.56 -27.67 -31.79
N SER A 295 49.69 -28.51 -30.76
CA SER A 295 50.67 -29.61 -30.75
C SER A 295 50.39 -30.67 -31.84
N LEU A 296 49.12 -30.92 -32.17
CA LEU A 296 48.74 -31.81 -33.27
C LEU A 296 49.03 -31.19 -34.64
N GLY A 297 48.79 -29.88 -34.81
CA GLY A 297 49.12 -29.15 -36.03
C GLY A 297 50.64 -29.03 -36.29
N ALA A 298 51.42 -28.86 -35.22
CA ALA A 298 52.88 -28.84 -35.29
C ALA A 298 53.48 -30.21 -35.65
N ASN A 299 52.85 -31.31 -35.22
CA ASN A 299 53.30 -32.67 -35.54
C ASN A 299 52.80 -33.19 -36.91
N ALA A 300 51.64 -32.71 -37.39
CA ALA A 300 51.10 -33.08 -38.71
C ALA A 300 51.94 -32.53 -39.89
N THR A 301 52.76 -31.51 -39.65
CA THR A 301 53.66 -30.93 -40.66
C THR A 301 55.01 -31.67 -40.76
N TYR A 302 55.30 -32.61 -39.86
CA TYR A 302 56.57 -33.37 -39.87
C TYR A 302 56.56 -34.58 -40.82
N GLY A 303 55.42 -34.94 -41.42
CA GLY A 303 55.24 -36.17 -42.21
C GLY A 303 54.62 -36.01 -43.60
N LEU A 304 54.38 -34.79 -44.09
CA LEU A 304 53.91 -34.54 -45.45
C LEU A 304 55.03 -33.88 -46.27
N PRO A 305 55.33 -34.36 -47.49
CA PRO A 305 56.29 -33.69 -48.35
C PRO A 305 55.70 -32.33 -48.72
N VAL A 306 56.29 -31.26 -48.17
CA VAL A 306 56.00 -29.89 -48.58
C VAL A 306 56.58 -29.70 -49.99
N SER A 307 55.77 -30.02 -51.00
CA SER A 307 56.05 -29.59 -52.36
C SER A 307 55.74 -28.09 -52.45
N GLY A 308 56.72 -27.32 -52.90
CA GLY A 308 56.69 -25.88 -52.86
C GLY A 308 55.53 -25.22 -53.65
N LYS A 309 55.22 -24.02 -53.17
CA LYS A 309 54.52 -22.91 -53.83
C LYS A 309 53.02 -23.07 -54.13
N LYS A 310 52.21 -22.33 -53.34
CA LYS A 310 51.50 -21.13 -53.83
C LYS A 310 51.03 -20.30 -52.63
N GLU A 311 51.40 -19.03 -52.60
CA GLU A 311 50.71 -18.03 -51.77
C GLU A 311 49.23 -18.04 -52.15
N PRO A 312 48.30 -18.14 -51.18
CA PRO A 312 46.91 -17.80 -51.43
C PRO A 312 46.79 -16.27 -51.37
N GLU A 313 46.40 -15.70 -52.51
CA GLU A 313 45.86 -14.33 -52.59
C GLU A 313 44.82 -14.09 -51.49
N LEU A 314 45.00 -13.00 -50.76
CA LEU A 314 43.98 -12.41 -49.91
C LEU A 314 42.76 -12.07 -50.77
N SER A 315 41.67 -12.83 -50.65
CA SER A 315 40.37 -12.41 -51.16
C SER A 315 39.78 -11.31 -50.26
N PRO A 316 39.10 -10.30 -50.83
CA PRO A 316 38.69 -9.11 -50.09
C PRO A 316 37.59 -9.42 -49.08
N LYS A 317 37.65 -8.75 -47.93
CA LYS A 317 36.62 -8.74 -46.89
C LYS A 317 35.26 -8.35 -47.50
N GLU A 318 34.30 -9.27 -47.54
CA GLU A 318 32.89 -8.91 -47.66
C GLU A 318 32.42 -8.29 -46.33
N ASN A 319 32.27 -6.96 -46.34
CA ASN A 319 31.54 -6.20 -45.35
C ASN A 319 30.08 -6.68 -45.30
N LYS A 320 29.75 -7.59 -44.39
CA LYS A 320 28.36 -7.72 -43.94
C LYS A 320 28.08 -6.62 -42.93
N ASN A 321 27.39 -5.60 -43.43
CA ASN A 321 26.79 -4.51 -42.68
C ASN A 321 26.18 -5.00 -41.37
N THR A 322 26.81 -4.59 -40.27
CA THR A 322 26.16 -4.36 -38.98
C THR A 322 24.88 -3.54 -39.20
N THR A 323 23.72 -4.15 -38.93
CA THR A 323 22.48 -3.40 -38.72
C THR A 323 22.58 -2.74 -37.35
N PRO A 324 22.49 -1.40 -37.22
CA PRO A 324 22.49 -0.76 -35.92
C PRO A 324 21.15 -1.02 -35.22
N LEU A 325 21.23 -1.43 -33.96
CA LEU A 325 20.12 -1.36 -33.00
C LEU A 325 19.65 0.09 -32.88
N LEU A 326 18.48 0.39 -33.45
CA LEU A 326 17.78 1.65 -33.24
C LEU A 326 17.25 1.67 -31.79
N PHE A 327 17.89 2.48 -30.96
CA PHE A 327 17.32 2.97 -29.71
C PHE A 327 16.06 3.78 -30.01
N VAL A 328 14.89 3.24 -29.66
CA VAL A 328 13.64 4.01 -29.62
C VAL A 328 13.64 4.82 -28.32
N SER A 329 13.95 6.11 -28.46
CA SER A 329 13.72 7.11 -27.41
C SER A 329 12.22 7.43 -27.34
N ARG A 330 11.58 7.10 -26.22
CA ARG A 330 10.25 7.60 -25.87
C ARG A 330 10.34 9.08 -25.52
N ARG A 331 9.72 9.95 -26.32
CA ARG A 331 9.13 11.23 -25.88
C ARG A 331 7.88 11.51 -26.71
N GLY A 332 6.79 11.82 -26.03
CA GLY A 332 5.44 12.07 -26.55
C GLY A 332 4.43 11.59 -25.54
#